data_AF-A0A0U0RE17-F1
#
_entry.id   AF-A0A0U0RE17-F1
#
_cell.length_a   1.000
_cell.length_b   1.000
_cell.length_c   1.000
_cell.angle_alpha   90.00
_cell.angle_beta   90.00
_cell.angle_gamma   90.00
#
_symmetry.space_group_name_H-M   'P 1'
#
loop_
_entity.id
_entity.type
_entity.pdbx_description
1 polymer ?
#
loop_
_entity_poly.entity_id
_entity_poly.type
_entity_poly.pdbx_seq_one_letter_code
_entity_poly.pdbx_strand_id
1 'polypeptide(L)'
;MDNEELLDPVATPEATSEETPTWQAIIASVPASAVRLTERSKLAKQLLIGYVTSGTLILAAGAIAVVVRGHFFVHSLVVAGLITTVCGFRSRLYAERWCAWALLAATVAIPTGLTAKLIIWYPHYAWLLLSVYLTVALVALVVVGSMAHVRRVSPVVKRTLELIDGAMIAAIIPMLLWITGVYDTVRNIRF
;
A
#
# COMPACT_ATOMS: atom_id res chain seq x y z
N MET A 1 25.62 -5.18 31.27
CA MET A 1 25.63 -6.12 30.12
C MET A 1 25.31 -5.28 28.92
N ASP A 2 26.37 -4.70 28.39
CA ASP A 2 26.41 -3.35 27.85
C ASP A 2 26.46 -3.38 26.32
N ASN A 3 25.75 -2.44 25.68
CA ASN A 3 25.65 -2.29 24.23
C ASN A 3 26.97 -1.80 23.57
N GLU A 4 28.10 -1.84 24.27
CA GLU A 4 29.40 -1.39 23.79
C GLU A 4 30.20 -2.49 23.07
N GLU A 5 29.80 -3.76 23.18
CA GLU A 5 30.51 -4.89 22.55
C GLU A 5 30.25 -5.04 21.04
N LEU A 6 29.22 -4.34 20.49
CA LEU A 6 28.90 -4.34 19.05
C LEU A 6 29.57 -3.23 18.25
N LEU A 7 30.39 -2.40 18.92
CA LEU A 7 31.17 -1.31 18.32
C LEU A 7 32.68 -1.58 18.36
N ASP A 8 33.10 -2.82 18.58
CA ASP A 8 34.49 -3.18 18.40
C ASP A 8 34.84 -3.06 16.91
N PRO A 9 35.68 -2.08 16.50
CA PRO A 9 36.17 -2.07 15.14
C PRO A 9 36.92 -3.38 14.97
N VAL A 10 36.48 -4.24 14.05
CA VAL A 10 37.27 -5.40 13.63
C VAL A 10 38.67 -4.88 13.35
N ALA A 11 39.59 -5.17 14.28
CA ALA A 11 40.97 -4.77 14.19
C ALA A 11 41.50 -5.50 12.97
N THR A 12 41.55 -4.78 11.85
CA THR A 12 42.25 -5.21 10.66
C THR A 12 43.67 -5.53 11.10
N PRO A 13 44.16 -6.77 10.90
CA PRO A 13 45.54 -7.10 11.22
C PRO A 13 46.44 -6.07 10.54
N GLU A 14 47.38 -5.56 11.31
CA GLU A 14 48.49 -4.68 10.95
C GLU A 14 48.55 -4.22 9.49
N ALA A 15 48.56 -2.91 9.31
CA ALA A 15 48.99 -2.22 8.10
C ALA A 15 50.39 -2.69 7.66
N THR A 16 50.46 -3.85 7.01
CA THR A 16 51.59 -4.23 6.18
C THR A 16 51.53 -3.37 4.93
N SER A 17 52.58 -2.58 4.78
CA SER A 17 52.84 -1.56 3.79
C SER A 17 52.91 -2.09 2.34
N GLU A 18 51.78 -2.55 1.82
CA GLU A 18 51.55 -2.79 0.39
C GLU A 18 50.03 -2.91 0.14
N GLU A 19 49.28 -1.81 0.35
CA GLU A 19 47.94 -1.72 -0.23
C GLU A 19 48.08 -1.93 -1.74
N THR A 20 47.63 -3.08 -2.24
CA THR A 20 47.73 -3.43 -3.65
C THR A 20 47.17 -2.28 -4.49
N PRO A 21 47.84 -1.81 -5.56
CA PRO A 21 47.40 -0.64 -6.35
C PRO A 21 45.95 -0.76 -6.83
N THR A 22 45.44 -1.98 -6.93
CA THR A 22 44.05 -2.32 -7.19
C THR A 22 43.09 -1.88 -6.07
N TRP A 23 43.43 -2.08 -4.79
CA TRP A 23 42.61 -1.67 -3.65
C TRP A 23 42.53 -0.15 -3.52
N GLN A 24 43.62 0.57 -3.75
CA GLN A 24 43.61 2.04 -3.81
C GLN A 24 42.78 2.57 -4.98
N ALA A 25 42.84 1.93 -6.15
CA ALA A 25 41.98 2.25 -7.28
C ALA A 25 40.49 1.96 -7.00
N ILE A 26 40.17 0.92 -6.24
CA ILE A 26 38.80 0.63 -5.78
C ILE A 26 38.33 1.74 -4.82
N ILE A 27 39.11 2.10 -3.81
CA ILE A 27 38.75 3.16 -2.84
C ILE A 27 38.57 4.51 -3.55
N ALA A 28 39.44 4.84 -4.50
CA ALA A 28 39.34 6.08 -5.28
C ALA A 28 38.14 6.10 -6.24
N SER A 29 37.65 4.94 -6.71
CA SER A 29 36.50 4.83 -7.61
C SER A 29 35.15 4.64 -6.90
N VAL A 30 35.15 4.30 -5.60
CA VAL A 30 33.94 4.21 -4.78
C VAL A 30 33.13 5.53 -4.74
N PRO A 31 33.72 6.73 -4.56
CA PRO A 31 32.98 7.99 -4.57
C PRO A 31 32.25 8.24 -5.89
N ALA A 32 32.94 8.04 -7.03
CA ALA A 32 32.34 8.21 -8.36
C ALA A 32 31.22 7.17 -8.62
N SER A 33 31.43 5.93 -8.17
CA SER A 33 30.42 4.86 -8.26
C SER A 33 29.22 5.14 -7.36
N ALA A 34 29.44 5.65 -6.15
CA ALA A 34 28.41 6.04 -5.19
C ALA A 34 27.58 7.21 -5.73
N VAL A 35 28.20 8.24 -6.31
CA VAL A 35 27.49 9.35 -6.97
C VAL A 35 26.59 8.83 -8.09
N ARG A 36 27.12 7.99 -8.99
CA ARG A 36 26.33 7.42 -10.09
C ARG A 36 25.19 6.51 -9.61
N LEU A 37 25.38 5.78 -8.52
CA LEU A 37 24.33 4.99 -7.86
C LEU A 37 23.26 5.88 -7.24
N THR A 38 23.64 6.99 -6.60
CA THR A 38 22.67 7.94 -6.03
C THR A 38 21.81 8.58 -7.12
N GLU A 39 22.38 8.96 -8.26
CA GLU A 39 21.64 9.50 -9.41
C GLU A 39 20.63 8.50 -9.97
N ARG A 40 21.06 7.26 -10.22
CA ARG A 40 20.17 6.20 -10.70
C ARG A 40 19.09 5.86 -9.67
N SER A 41 19.43 5.85 -8.38
CA SER A 41 18.46 5.59 -7.32
C SER A 41 17.39 6.69 -7.25
N LYS A 42 17.76 7.96 -7.50
CA LYS A 42 16.83 9.09 -7.53
C LYS A 42 15.87 8.99 -8.71
N LEU A 43 16.37 8.65 -9.90
CA LEU A 43 15.53 8.41 -11.08
C LEU A 43 14.58 7.22 -10.87
N ALA A 44 15.09 6.11 -10.33
CA ALA A 44 14.26 4.94 -10.03
C ALA A 44 13.13 5.27 -9.03
N LYS A 45 13.43 6.06 -8.00
CA LYS A 45 12.42 6.57 -7.06
C LYS A 45 11.35 7.42 -7.74
N GLN A 46 11.75 8.33 -8.64
CA GLN A 46 10.79 9.16 -9.37
C GLN A 46 9.86 8.32 -10.26
N LEU A 47 10.39 7.33 -10.98
CA LEU A 47 9.59 6.42 -11.80
C LEU A 47 8.63 5.58 -10.94
N LEU A 48 9.09 5.08 -9.79
CA LEU A 48 8.26 4.33 -8.86
C LEU A 48 7.09 5.18 -8.33
N ILE A 49 7.36 6.44 -7.96
CA ILE A 49 6.32 7.36 -7.50
C ILE A 49 5.29 7.57 -8.61
N GLY A 50 5.73 7.90 -9.83
CA GLY A 50 4.83 8.11 -10.98
C GLY A 50 3.99 6.88 -11.33
N TYR A 51 4.58 5.69 -11.27
CA TYR A 51 3.88 4.43 -11.49
C TYR A 51 2.81 4.19 -10.43
N VAL A 52 3.16 4.33 -9.14
CA VAL A 52 2.21 4.08 -8.06
C VAL A 52 1.11 5.13 -8.01
N THR A 53 1.41 6.41 -8.23
CA THR A 53 0.36 7.44 -8.27
C THR A 53 -0.64 7.17 -9.38
N SER A 54 -0.16 6.83 -10.58
CA SER A 54 -1.03 6.55 -11.73
C SER A 54 -1.85 5.28 -11.52
N GLY A 55 -1.23 4.20 -11.03
CA GLY A 55 -1.92 2.95 -10.72
C GLY A 55 -2.98 3.13 -9.63
N THR A 56 -2.66 3.92 -8.60
CA THR A 56 -3.58 4.23 -7.50
C THR A 56 -4.78 5.06 -7.99
N LEU A 57 -4.55 6.01 -8.89
CA LEU A 57 -5.61 6.81 -9.49
C LEU A 57 -6.55 5.94 -10.34
N ILE A 58 -6.00 5.09 -11.21
CA ILE A 58 -6.78 4.15 -12.02
C ILE A 58 -7.57 3.20 -11.12
N LEU A 59 -6.94 2.66 -10.08
CA LEU A 59 -7.58 1.77 -9.12
C LEU A 59 -8.76 2.46 -8.41
N ALA A 60 -8.56 3.69 -7.93
CA ALA A 60 -9.61 4.45 -7.26
C ALA A 60 -10.78 4.76 -8.22
N ALA A 61 -10.49 5.23 -9.43
CA ALA A 61 -11.50 5.49 -10.44
C ALA A 61 -12.28 4.22 -10.82
N GLY A 62 -11.58 3.10 -11.02
CA GLY A 62 -12.18 1.80 -11.34
C GLY A 62 -13.07 1.27 -10.21
N ALA A 63 -12.62 1.37 -8.96
CA ALA A 63 -13.38 0.97 -7.78
C ALA A 63 -14.68 1.78 -7.61
N ILE A 64 -14.67 3.07 -7.96
CA ILE A 64 -15.88 3.91 -7.95
C ILE A 64 -16.78 3.60 -9.15
N ALA A 65 -16.18 3.35 -10.32
CA ALA A 65 -16.89 3.09 -11.56
C ALA A 65 -17.65 1.75 -11.53
N VAL A 66 -17.06 0.69 -10.98
CA VAL A 66 -17.63 -0.67 -10.95
C VAL A 66 -18.93 -0.77 -10.13
N VAL A 67 -19.15 0.16 -9.20
CA VAL A 67 -20.40 0.20 -8.44
C VAL A 67 -21.48 0.82 -9.31
N VAL A 68 -22.41 0.01 -9.80
CA VAL A 68 -23.54 0.43 -10.64
C VAL A 68 -24.86 -0.02 -10.00
N ARG A 69 -25.96 0.70 -10.26
CA ARG A 69 -27.31 0.27 -9.84
C ARG A 69 -27.68 -1.01 -10.60
N GLY A 70 -27.89 -2.11 -9.89
CA GLY A 70 -28.27 -3.39 -10.49
C GLY A 70 -28.11 -4.58 -9.53
N HIS A 71 -28.27 -5.78 -10.06
CA HIS A 71 -28.25 -7.05 -9.31
C HIS A 71 -26.93 -7.29 -8.54
N PHE A 72 -25.80 -6.81 -9.08
CA PHE A 72 -24.47 -7.02 -8.48
C PHE A 72 -24.03 -5.88 -7.53
N PHE A 73 -24.94 -5.01 -7.11
CA PHE A 73 -24.61 -3.81 -6.31
C PHE A 73 -23.85 -4.14 -5.02
N VAL A 74 -24.33 -5.11 -4.22
CA VAL A 74 -23.69 -5.50 -2.96
C VAL A 74 -22.30 -6.08 -3.20
N HIS A 75 -22.12 -6.87 -4.26
CA HIS A 75 -20.84 -7.49 -4.61
C HIS A 75 -19.80 -6.43 -4.99
N SER A 76 -20.17 -5.47 -5.84
CA SER A 76 -19.31 -4.35 -6.20
C SER A 76 -18.94 -3.49 -4.98
N LEU A 77 -19.85 -3.35 -4.02
CA LEU A 77 -19.61 -2.60 -2.78
C LEU A 77 -18.61 -3.31 -1.87
N VAL A 78 -18.72 -4.65 -1.73
CA VAL A 78 -17.76 -5.46 -0.98
C VAL A 78 -16.36 -5.37 -1.60
N VAL A 79 -16.26 -5.44 -2.93
CA VAL A 79 -14.97 -5.32 -3.62
C VAL A 79 -14.36 -3.93 -3.49
N ALA A 80 -15.17 -2.87 -3.61
CA ALA A 80 -14.70 -1.51 -3.36
C ALA A 80 -14.19 -1.34 -1.91
N GLY A 81 -14.88 -1.95 -0.94
CA GLY A 81 -14.43 -2.01 0.45
C GLY A 81 -13.09 -2.73 0.60
N LEU A 82 -12.93 -3.89 -0.05
CA LEU A 82 -11.70 -4.67 0.00
C LEU A 82 -10.51 -3.94 -0.64
N ILE A 83 -10.73 -3.27 -1.78
CA ILE A 83 -9.71 -2.41 -2.41
C ILE A 83 -9.31 -1.27 -1.47
N THR A 84 -10.28 -0.63 -0.81
CA THR A 84 -10.03 0.44 0.16
C THR A 84 -9.17 -0.08 1.31
N THR A 85 -9.46 -1.25 1.86
CA THR A 85 -8.65 -1.84 2.95
C THR A 85 -7.22 -2.18 2.49
N VAL A 86 -7.06 -2.71 1.28
CA VAL A 86 -5.72 -3.01 0.72
C VAL A 86 -4.91 -1.74 0.53
N CYS A 87 -5.50 -0.67 -0.01
CA CYS A 87 -4.81 0.63 -0.11
C CYS A 87 -4.34 1.12 1.26
N GLY A 88 -5.17 0.97 2.30
CA GLY A 88 -4.84 1.34 3.67
C GLY A 88 -3.65 0.55 4.22
N PHE A 89 -3.65 -0.78 4.06
CA PHE A 89 -2.56 -1.63 4.53
C PHE A 89 -1.27 -1.41 3.73
N ARG A 90 -1.34 -1.39 2.39
CA ARG A 90 -0.16 -1.13 1.55
C ARG A 90 0.48 0.22 1.82
N SER A 91 -0.31 1.27 2.12
CA SER A 91 0.25 2.58 2.43
C SER A 91 1.25 2.54 3.59
N ARG A 92 1.10 1.59 4.54
CA ARG A 92 2.00 1.40 5.68
C ARG A 92 3.27 0.60 5.35
N LEU A 93 3.27 -0.16 4.26
CA LEU A 93 4.40 -1.00 3.84
C LEU A 93 5.42 -0.24 2.98
N TYR A 94 5.07 0.91 2.40
CA TYR A 94 5.99 1.70 1.60
C TYR A 94 6.90 2.58 2.46
N ALA A 95 8.22 2.36 2.33
CA ALA A 95 9.24 3.18 2.98
C ALA A 95 9.28 4.63 2.46
N GLU A 96 8.86 4.84 1.20
CA GLU A 96 8.88 6.16 0.55
C GLU A 96 7.56 6.91 0.83
N ARG A 97 7.67 8.08 1.47
CA ARG A 97 6.53 8.87 1.98
C ARG A 97 5.53 9.22 0.88
N TRP A 98 6.00 9.60 -0.31
CA TRP A 98 5.14 9.99 -1.44
C TRP A 98 4.22 8.87 -1.93
N CYS A 99 4.73 7.65 -1.95
CA CYS A 99 3.96 6.47 -2.35
C CYS A 99 2.86 6.17 -1.31
N ALA A 100 3.22 6.27 -0.02
CA ALA A 100 2.26 6.12 1.08
C ALA A 100 1.14 7.16 1.00
N TRP A 101 1.46 8.43 0.74
CA TRP A 101 0.47 9.49 0.59
C TRP A 101 -0.51 9.24 -0.57
N ALA A 102 -0.02 8.74 -1.71
CA ALA A 102 -0.89 8.42 -2.84
C ALA A 102 -1.92 7.34 -2.49
N LEU A 103 -1.48 6.26 -1.83
CA LEU A 103 -2.37 5.19 -1.37
C LEU A 103 -3.31 5.66 -0.27
N LEU A 104 -2.83 6.48 0.67
CA LEU A 104 -3.67 7.10 1.70
C LEU A 104 -4.78 7.94 1.08
N ALA A 105 -4.45 8.74 0.06
CA ALA A 105 -5.43 9.52 -0.69
C ALA A 105 -6.50 8.63 -1.33
N ALA A 106 -6.13 7.48 -1.92
CA ALA A 106 -7.12 6.52 -2.44
C ALA A 106 -8.01 5.90 -1.37
N THR A 107 -7.47 5.56 -0.19
CA THR A 107 -8.27 5.06 0.94
C THR A 107 -9.36 6.02 1.36
N VAL A 108 -9.19 7.33 1.13
CA VAL A 108 -10.19 8.36 1.42
C VAL A 108 -11.06 8.63 0.19
N ALA A 109 -10.47 8.69 -1.00
CA ALA A 109 -11.16 9.00 -2.25
C ALA A 109 -12.20 7.94 -2.66
N ILE A 110 -11.92 6.65 -2.46
CA ILE A 110 -12.84 5.56 -2.81
C ILE A 110 -14.13 5.62 -1.96
N PRO A 111 -14.09 5.61 -0.62
CA PRO A 111 -15.30 5.66 0.19
C PRO A 111 -16.03 7.01 0.07
N THR A 112 -15.33 8.14 -0.11
CA THR A 112 -15.98 9.43 -0.39
C THR A 112 -16.73 9.42 -1.71
N GLY A 113 -16.09 8.96 -2.79
CA GLY A 113 -16.72 8.84 -4.11
C GLY A 113 -17.92 7.89 -4.09
N LEU A 114 -17.81 6.77 -3.38
CA LEU A 114 -18.91 5.84 -3.19
C LEU A 114 -20.06 6.49 -2.41
N THR A 115 -19.78 7.15 -1.30
CA THR A 115 -20.79 7.83 -0.47
C THR A 115 -21.52 8.92 -1.27
N ALA A 116 -20.78 9.74 -2.03
CA ALA A 116 -21.37 10.75 -2.92
C ALA A 116 -22.31 10.12 -3.95
N LYS A 117 -21.88 9.03 -4.59
CA LYS A 117 -22.70 8.29 -5.58
C LYS A 117 -23.97 7.70 -4.95
N LEU A 118 -23.87 7.16 -3.75
CA LEU A 118 -25.02 6.62 -3.00
C LEU A 118 -26.01 7.72 -2.59
N ILE A 119 -25.52 8.88 -2.15
CA ILE A 119 -26.36 10.03 -1.81
C ILE A 119 -27.14 10.52 -3.03
N ILE A 120 -26.50 10.58 -4.21
CA ILE A 120 -27.15 10.99 -5.46
C ILE A 120 -28.24 9.98 -5.85
N TRP A 121 -28.04 8.69 -5.60
CA TRP A 121 -29.03 7.66 -5.94
C TRP A 121 -30.18 7.56 -4.93
N TYR A 122 -29.88 7.75 -3.65
CA TYR A 122 -30.81 7.59 -2.54
C TYR A 122 -30.81 8.83 -1.65
N PRO A 123 -31.33 9.98 -2.15
CA PRO A 123 -31.28 11.25 -1.41
C PRO A 123 -32.05 11.18 -0.08
N HIS A 124 -33.07 10.33 0.01
CA HIS A 124 -33.86 10.15 1.23
C HIS A 124 -33.04 9.56 2.40
N TYR A 125 -32.00 8.77 2.10
CA TYR A 125 -31.12 8.16 3.08
C TYR A 125 -29.78 8.91 3.25
N ALA A 126 -29.64 10.09 2.65
CA ALA A 126 -28.37 10.82 2.60
C ALA A 126 -27.78 11.09 3.99
N TRP A 127 -28.62 11.47 4.96
CA TRP A 127 -28.20 11.70 6.35
C TRP A 127 -27.63 10.46 7.01
N LEU A 128 -28.27 9.30 6.81
CA LEU A 128 -27.81 8.03 7.36
C LEU A 128 -26.48 7.61 6.72
N LEU A 129 -26.36 7.71 5.40
CA LEU A 129 -25.12 7.39 4.69
C LEU A 129 -23.96 8.28 5.15
N LEU A 130 -24.21 9.58 5.32
CA LEU A 130 -23.22 10.54 5.76
C LEU A 130 -22.81 10.32 7.23
N SER A 131 -23.76 10.01 8.11
CA SER A 131 -23.45 9.68 9.51
C SER A 131 -22.64 8.39 9.63
N VAL A 132 -22.98 7.35 8.85
CA VAL A 132 -22.21 6.09 8.81
C VAL A 132 -20.80 6.36 8.30
N TYR A 133 -20.66 7.11 7.20
CA TYR A 133 -19.36 7.48 6.65
C TYR A 133 -18.49 8.23 7.68
N LEU A 134 -19.04 9.25 8.34
CA LEU A 134 -18.32 10.01 9.37
C LEU A 134 -17.93 9.14 10.57
N THR A 135 -18.82 8.24 11.01
CA THR A 135 -18.54 7.35 12.14
C THR A 135 -17.41 6.39 11.80
N VAL A 136 -17.43 5.78 10.61
CA VAL A 136 -16.37 4.88 10.14
C VAL A 136 -15.04 5.63 9.99
N ALA A 137 -15.06 6.84 9.41
CA ALA A 137 -13.89 7.68 9.28
C ALA A 137 -13.28 8.04 10.65
N LEU A 138 -14.12 8.40 11.62
CA LEU A 138 -13.71 8.69 12.99
C LEU A 138 -13.06 7.47 13.65
N VAL A 139 -13.71 6.30 13.58
CA VAL A 139 -13.16 5.05 14.12
C VAL A 139 -11.81 4.74 13.49
N ALA A 140 -11.68 4.86 12.16
CA ALA A 140 -10.43 4.64 11.46
C ALA A 140 -9.33 5.59 11.95
N LEU A 141 -9.63 6.88 12.10
CA LEU A 141 -8.67 7.87 12.63
C LEU A 141 -8.26 7.57 14.07
N VAL A 142 -9.19 7.16 14.93
CA VAL A 142 -8.90 6.76 16.32
C VAL A 142 -8.00 5.54 16.37
N VAL A 143 -8.30 4.51 15.58
CA VAL A 143 -7.47 3.29 15.48
C VAL A 143 -6.07 3.64 14.98
N VAL A 144 -5.96 4.42 13.90
CA VAL A 144 -4.66 4.85 13.36
C VAL A 144 -3.89 5.70 14.37
N GLY A 145 -4.56 6.65 15.02
CA GLY A 145 -3.97 7.52 16.04
C GLY A 145 -3.47 6.76 17.26
N SER A 146 -4.24 5.78 17.74
CA SER A 146 -3.84 4.90 18.86
C SER A 146 -2.59 4.08 18.53
N MET A 147 -2.45 3.61 17.28
CA MET A 147 -1.28 2.86 16.83
C MET A 147 -0.02 3.71 16.70
N ALA A 148 -0.13 5.02 16.44
CA ALA A 148 1.01 5.91 16.31
C ALA A 148 1.84 6.05 17.60
N HIS A 149 1.23 5.80 18.76
CA HIS A 149 1.92 5.83 20.05
C HIS A 149 2.69 4.54 20.37
N VAL A 150 2.41 3.45 19.65
CA VAL A 150 3.04 2.15 19.87
C VAL A 150 4.38 2.10 19.12
N ARG A 151 5.45 2.62 19.74
CA ARG A 151 6.81 2.66 19.18
C ARG A 151 7.44 1.28 18.90
N ARG A 152 6.85 0.18 19.37
CA ARG A 152 7.32 -1.19 19.08
C ARG A 152 6.15 -2.04 18.58
N VAL A 153 5.99 -2.11 17.27
CA VAL A 153 5.11 -3.11 16.66
C VAL A 153 5.75 -4.48 16.85
N SER A 154 5.06 -5.39 17.52
CA SER A 154 5.54 -6.77 17.71
C SER A 154 5.79 -7.43 16.34
N PRO A 155 6.87 -8.24 16.19
CA PRO A 155 7.12 -9.01 14.97
C PRO A 155 5.91 -9.83 14.52
N VAL A 156 5.08 -10.29 15.46
CA VAL A 156 3.84 -11.03 15.19
C VAL A 156 2.84 -10.15 14.43
N VAL A 157 2.57 -8.94 14.92
CA VAL A 157 1.62 -8.01 14.29
C VAL A 157 2.07 -7.64 12.89
N LYS A 158 3.38 -7.41 12.69
CA LYS A 158 3.95 -7.14 11.37
C LYS A 158 3.71 -8.30 10.40
N ARG A 159 4.00 -9.53 10.82
CA ARG A 159 3.80 -10.73 9.99
C ARG A 159 2.33 -11.00 9.70
N THR A 160 1.44 -10.78 10.66
CA THR A 160 0.00 -10.92 10.46
C THR A 160 -0.51 -9.91 9.43
N LEU A 161 -0.04 -8.66 9.47
CA LEU A 161 -0.39 -7.64 8.47
C LEU A 161 0.08 -8.02 7.07
N GLU A 162 1.30 -8.56 6.94
CA GLU A 162 1.81 -9.05 5.66
C GLU A 162 0.97 -10.21 5.10
N LEU A 163 0.56 -11.15 5.96
CA LEU A 163 -0.34 -12.26 5.56
C LEU A 163 -1.73 -11.77 5.16
N ILE A 164 -2.30 -10.83 5.90
CA ILE A 164 -3.61 -10.24 5.59
C ILE A 164 -3.56 -9.49 4.25
N ASP A 165 -2.51 -8.70 4.01
CA ASP A 165 -2.32 -7.99 2.73
C ASP A 165 -2.23 -8.99 1.56
N GLY A 166 -1.43 -10.05 1.71
CA GLY A 166 -1.31 -11.11 0.73
C GLY A 166 -2.65 -11.83 0.47
N ALA A 167 -3.39 -12.16 1.53
CA ALA A 167 -4.70 -12.80 1.42
C ALA A 167 -5.74 -11.90 0.75
N MET A 168 -5.75 -10.61 1.06
CA MET A 168 -6.66 -9.66 0.41
C MET A 168 -6.35 -9.52 -1.09
N ILE A 169 -5.07 -9.39 -1.46
CA ILE A 169 -4.66 -9.33 -2.88
C ILE A 169 -5.08 -10.61 -3.62
N ALA A 170 -4.88 -11.78 -2.99
CA ALA A 170 -5.31 -13.05 -3.57
C ALA A 170 -6.84 -13.14 -3.71
N ALA A 171 -7.61 -12.57 -2.78
CA ALA A 171 -9.07 -12.56 -2.80
C ALA A 171 -9.67 -11.59 -3.84
N ILE A 172 -8.92 -10.57 -4.30
CA ILE A 172 -9.39 -9.66 -5.36
C ILE A 172 -9.64 -10.42 -6.67
N ILE A 173 -8.74 -11.32 -7.05
CA ILE A 173 -8.82 -12.08 -8.31
C ILE A 173 -10.14 -12.86 -8.45
N PRO A 174 -10.52 -13.76 -7.50
CA PRO A 174 -11.77 -14.50 -7.59
C PRO A 174 -12.98 -13.57 -7.50
N MET A 175 -12.91 -12.49 -6.71
CA MET A 175 -13.99 -11.51 -6.63
C MET A 175 -14.22 -10.75 -7.94
N LEU A 176 -13.16 -10.39 -8.67
CA LEU A 176 -13.29 -9.76 -9.98
C LEU A 176 -13.93 -10.70 -11.00
N LEU A 177 -13.52 -11.97 -11.03
CA LEU A 177 -14.13 -13.00 -11.88
C LEU A 177 -15.62 -13.21 -11.54
N TRP A 178 -16.00 -12.95 -10.29
CA TRP A 178 -17.39 -13.01 -9.86
C TRP A 178 -18.21 -11.81 -10.30
N ILE A 179 -17.70 -10.60 -10.12
CA ILE A 179 -18.41 -9.38 -10.51
C ILE A 179 -18.58 -9.28 -12.03
N THR A 180 -17.61 -9.76 -12.81
CA THR A 180 -17.73 -9.80 -14.28
C THR A 180 -18.76 -10.83 -14.76
N GLY A 181 -19.40 -11.58 -13.86
CA GLY A 181 -20.41 -12.57 -14.21
C GLY A 181 -19.84 -13.81 -14.90
N VAL A 182 -18.51 -14.03 -14.84
CA VAL A 182 -17.89 -15.22 -15.44
C VAL A 182 -18.37 -16.48 -14.71
N TYR A 183 -18.45 -16.45 -13.38
CA TYR A 183 -19.00 -17.59 -12.62
C TYR A 183 -20.48 -17.83 -12.93
N ASP A 184 -21.27 -16.77 -13.13
CA ASP A 184 -22.69 -16.89 -13.43
C ASP A 184 -22.90 -17.41 -14.86
N THR A 185 -22.12 -16.92 -15.82
CA THR A 185 -22.06 -17.45 -17.19
C THR A 185 -21.68 -18.92 -17.16
N VAL A 186 -20.56 -19.31 -16.53
CA VAL A 186 -20.14 -20.73 -16.45
C VAL A 186 -21.19 -21.62 -15.78
N ARG A 187 -21.88 -21.11 -14.75
CA ARG A 187 -22.95 -21.84 -14.06
C ARG A 187 -24.22 -21.97 -14.91
N ASN A 188 -24.50 -20.99 -15.77
CA ASN A 188 -25.64 -20.96 -16.67
C ASN A 188 -25.39 -21.70 -18.01
N ILE A 189 -24.14 -22.10 -18.32
CA ILE A 189 -23.81 -23.02 -19.43
C ILE A 189 -23.98 -24.48 -19.01
N ARG A 190 -24.82 -24.77 -18.01
CA ARG A 190 -25.29 -26.13 -17.79
C ARG A 190 -26.27 -26.49 -18.92
N PHE A 191 -25.86 -27.48 -19.71
CA PHE A 191 -26.64 -28.28 -20.67
C PHE A 191 -28.09 -28.54 -20.23
#